data_AF-A0A6J5ETV9-F1
#
_entry.id   AF-A0A6J5ETV9-F1
#
_cell.length_a   1.000
_cell.length_b   1.000
_cell.length_c   1.000
_cell.angle_alpha   90.00
_cell.angle_beta   90.00
_cell.angle_gamma   90.00
#
_symmetry.space_group_name_H-M   'P 1'
#
loop_
_entity.id
_entity.type
_entity.pdbx_description
1 polymer ?
#
loop_
_entity_poly.entity_id
_entity_poly.type
_entity_poly.pdbx_seq_one_letter_code
_entity_poly.pdbx_strand_id
1 'polypeptide(L)'
;MPPGPGAGRITATGSGAITANGVTVDVPFGTAAIAQNGGSILFGIDPAAGNSKIVERFSGAGGLIGLFATGGGSQISATGLVVNLPGSGNIMAEAANGALIDLESGTSISIQSGGGSQVLLATGTSSRITANNITISGSTGGGDFGVHSTLGASIALADSSVTLSSPGGGLTGILAENGSSLTASGTTINISASGNNVAVKSASGSTVQLSGGSVTMTGTSGETALMAQGAALSANDVAIGVTGGQSSAGTVQNGGTMSISGGSVSATGSGSVGFFVNGSAGVANSLTRQYDREFNGGLLPRARRECEHQVDWHDRRRQQRCAVEHAGAVGHYIRRGTIYT
;
A
#
# COMPACT_ATOMS: atom_id res chain seq x y z
N MET A 1 -19.51 -22.20 -16.60
CA MET A 1 -19.43 -21.88 -18.04
C MET A 1 -18.36 -22.75 -18.66
N PRO A 2 -18.60 -23.32 -19.85
CA PRO A 2 -17.56 -24.08 -20.54
C PRO A 2 -16.38 -23.16 -20.90
N PRO A 3 -15.12 -23.65 -20.85
CA PRO A 3 -13.97 -22.92 -21.37
C PRO A 3 -14.11 -22.74 -22.89
N GLY A 4 -13.71 -21.59 -23.45
CA GLY A 4 -13.86 -21.33 -24.90
C GLY A 4 -14.20 -19.88 -25.29
N PRO A 5 -14.71 -19.64 -26.52
CA PRO A 5 -14.82 -18.31 -27.11
C PRO A 5 -15.76 -17.40 -26.33
N GLY A 6 -15.43 -16.10 -26.37
CA GLY A 6 -15.65 -15.18 -25.27
C GLY A 6 -17.10 -14.86 -24.91
N ALA A 7 -17.33 -14.67 -23.62
CA ALA A 7 -18.55 -14.06 -23.12
C ALA A 7 -18.44 -12.53 -23.30
N GLY A 8 -19.51 -11.87 -23.73
CA GLY A 8 -19.53 -10.39 -23.71
C GLY A 8 -19.71 -9.81 -22.31
N ARG A 9 -20.30 -10.61 -21.41
CA ARG A 9 -20.57 -10.28 -20.01
C ARG A 9 -20.89 -11.54 -19.21
N ILE A 10 -20.54 -11.54 -17.92
CA ILE A 10 -20.97 -12.54 -16.93
C ILE A 10 -21.79 -11.83 -15.85
N THR A 11 -22.97 -12.35 -15.52
CA THR A 11 -23.83 -11.77 -14.48
C THR A 11 -24.34 -12.86 -13.55
N ALA A 12 -24.01 -12.77 -12.27
CA ALA A 12 -24.58 -13.58 -11.19
C ALA A 12 -25.51 -12.73 -10.34
N THR A 13 -26.73 -13.22 -10.12
CA THR A 13 -27.79 -12.54 -9.33
C THR A 13 -28.43 -13.48 -8.33
N GLY A 14 -28.88 -12.97 -7.19
CA GLY A 14 -29.55 -13.80 -6.18
C GLY A 14 -28.56 -14.78 -5.56
N SER A 15 -29.00 -15.96 -5.11
CA SER A 15 -28.10 -17.02 -4.63
C SER A 15 -27.34 -17.78 -5.75
N GLY A 16 -27.34 -17.26 -6.98
CA GLY A 16 -26.71 -17.91 -8.13
C GLY A 16 -25.19 -17.87 -8.06
N ALA A 17 -24.55 -19.01 -8.34
CA ALA A 17 -23.10 -19.14 -8.46
C ALA A 17 -22.69 -19.44 -9.91
N ILE A 18 -21.67 -18.74 -10.41
CA ILE A 18 -21.09 -18.97 -11.73
C ILE A 18 -19.61 -19.31 -11.58
N THR A 19 -19.21 -20.49 -12.06
CA THR A 19 -17.79 -20.83 -12.26
C THR A 19 -17.38 -20.56 -13.70
N ALA A 20 -16.35 -19.74 -13.89
CA ALA A 20 -15.82 -19.29 -15.18
C ALA A 20 -14.30 -19.56 -15.25
N ASN A 21 -13.95 -20.83 -15.43
CA ASN A 21 -12.56 -21.27 -15.57
C ASN A 21 -12.12 -21.21 -17.03
N GLY A 22 -10.96 -20.61 -17.31
CA GLY A 22 -10.42 -20.49 -18.67
C GLY A 22 -11.32 -19.72 -19.64
N VAL A 23 -12.15 -18.80 -19.14
CA VAL A 23 -13.07 -18.00 -19.95
C VAL A 23 -12.39 -16.68 -20.34
N THR A 24 -12.51 -16.28 -21.60
CA THR A 24 -12.21 -14.90 -22.02
C THR A 24 -13.51 -14.08 -22.02
N VAL A 25 -13.48 -12.90 -21.42
CA VAL A 25 -14.58 -11.94 -21.46
C VAL A 25 -14.13 -10.75 -22.30
N ASP A 26 -14.69 -10.64 -23.51
CA ASP A 26 -14.41 -9.55 -24.44
C ASP A 26 -15.41 -8.42 -24.19
N VAL A 27 -14.98 -7.35 -23.53
CA VAL A 27 -15.86 -6.30 -23.01
C VAL A 27 -16.12 -5.23 -24.08
N PRO A 28 -17.33 -5.13 -24.64
CA PRO A 28 -17.64 -4.09 -25.62
C PRO A 28 -17.94 -2.74 -24.97
N PHE A 29 -18.58 -2.74 -23.81
CA PHE A 29 -18.99 -1.57 -23.04
C PHE A 29 -19.47 -1.97 -21.63
N GLY A 30 -19.33 -1.04 -20.68
CA GLY A 30 -19.80 -1.21 -19.29
C GLY A 30 -19.00 -2.29 -18.55
N THR A 31 -19.70 -3.19 -17.85
CA THR A 31 -19.06 -4.15 -16.95
C THR A 31 -18.85 -5.53 -17.58
N ALA A 32 -17.68 -6.12 -17.36
CA ALA A 32 -17.35 -7.48 -17.81
C ALA A 32 -18.03 -8.55 -16.96
N ALA A 33 -17.89 -8.47 -15.63
CA ALA A 33 -18.43 -9.44 -14.69
C ALA A 33 -19.14 -8.74 -13.52
N ILE A 34 -20.40 -9.08 -13.29
CA ILE A 34 -21.23 -8.49 -12.23
C ILE A 34 -21.73 -9.59 -11.29
N ALA A 35 -21.38 -9.49 -10.01
CA ALA A 35 -22.01 -10.24 -8.93
C ALA A 35 -22.89 -9.28 -8.12
N GLN A 36 -24.20 -9.55 -8.06
CA GLN A 36 -25.14 -8.65 -7.38
C GLN A 36 -26.24 -9.42 -6.65
N ASN A 37 -26.84 -8.77 -5.64
CA ASN A 37 -27.95 -9.32 -4.85
C ASN A 37 -27.65 -10.71 -4.27
N GLY A 38 -26.43 -10.95 -3.77
CA GLY A 38 -26.00 -12.24 -3.22
C GLY A 38 -25.31 -13.17 -4.21
N GLY A 39 -25.14 -12.73 -5.46
CA GLY A 39 -24.57 -13.57 -6.52
C GLY A 39 -23.09 -13.84 -6.31
N SER A 40 -22.59 -14.96 -6.82
CA SER A 40 -21.16 -15.28 -6.76
C SER A 40 -20.59 -15.64 -8.12
N ILE A 41 -19.37 -15.15 -8.41
CA ILE A 41 -18.60 -15.52 -9.59
C ILE A 41 -17.22 -16.03 -9.13
N LEU A 42 -16.83 -17.20 -9.63
CA LEU A 42 -15.50 -17.77 -9.44
C LEU A 42 -14.78 -17.81 -10.80
N PHE A 43 -13.70 -17.03 -10.93
CA PHE A 43 -12.74 -17.16 -12.02
C PHE A 43 -11.61 -18.07 -11.59
N GLY A 44 -11.29 -19.05 -12.43
CA GLY A 44 -10.20 -19.97 -12.19
C GLY A 44 -9.45 -20.33 -13.46
N ILE A 45 -8.56 -21.31 -13.31
CA ILE A 45 -7.71 -21.82 -14.37
C ILE A 45 -8.34 -23.09 -14.92
N ASP A 46 -8.47 -23.17 -16.24
CA ASP A 46 -8.82 -24.40 -16.92
C ASP A 46 -7.54 -25.14 -17.38
N PRO A 47 -7.43 -26.46 -17.21
CA PRO A 47 -6.22 -27.20 -17.62
C PRO A 47 -5.89 -27.12 -19.12
N ALA A 48 -6.88 -26.91 -19.98
CA ALA A 48 -6.70 -26.85 -21.42
C ALA A 48 -6.67 -25.42 -21.95
N ALA A 49 -7.56 -24.55 -21.47
CA ALA A 49 -7.67 -23.16 -21.93
C ALA A 49 -6.78 -22.18 -21.15
N GLY A 50 -6.26 -22.58 -19.99
CA GLY A 50 -5.43 -21.76 -19.12
C GLY A 50 -6.24 -20.75 -18.29
N ASN A 51 -5.63 -19.59 -18.05
CA ASN A 51 -6.21 -18.54 -17.21
C ASN A 51 -7.45 -17.91 -17.84
N SER A 52 -8.44 -17.56 -17.00
CA SER A 52 -9.49 -16.64 -17.42
C SER A 52 -8.93 -15.24 -17.70
N LYS A 53 -9.59 -14.52 -18.61
CA LYS A 53 -9.16 -13.20 -19.09
C LYS A 53 -10.35 -12.25 -19.18
N ILE A 54 -10.13 -10.99 -18.85
CA ILE A 54 -11.02 -9.87 -19.14
C ILE A 54 -10.22 -8.90 -20.00
N VAL A 55 -10.70 -8.65 -21.21
CA VAL A 55 -10.03 -7.79 -22.19
C VAL A 55 -11.03 -6.83 -22.82
N GLU A 56 -10.57 -5.64 -23.19
CA GLU A 56 -11.40 -4.74 -23.98
C GLU A 56 -11.62 -5.32 -25.38
N ARG A 57 -12.82 -5.15 -25.92
CA ARG A 57 -13.12 -5.56 -27.30
C ARG A 57 -12.70 -4.50 -28.32
N PHE A 58 -12.86 -3.23 -27.96
CA PHE A 58 -12.55 -2.09 -28.81
C PHE A 58 -11.38 -1.33 -28.22
N SER A 59 -10.36 -1.09 -29.05
CA SER A 59 -9.12 -0.48 -28.57
C SER A 59 -9.37 0.91 -28.00
N GLY A 60 -8.94 1.14 -26.77
CA GLY A 60 -9.07 2.43 -26.08
C GLY A 60 -10.48 2.71 -25.54
N ALA A 61 -11.29 1.67 -25.32
CA ALA A 61 -12.62 1.84 -24.74
C ALA A 61 -12.51 2.28 -23.27
N GLY A 62 -13.01 3.48 -22.97
CA GLY A 62 -13.02 4.04 -21.63
C GLY A 62 -14.32 3.78 -20.86
N GLY A 63 -14.26 3.95 -19.53
CA GLY A 63 -15.43 3.79 -18.64
C GLY A 63 -15.88 2.33 -18.46
N LEU A 64 -15.00 1.37 -18.68
CA LEU A 64 -15.25 -0.05 -18.47
C LEU A 64 -15.05 -0.42 -17.00
N ILE A 65 -15.79 -1.43 -16.55
CA ILE A 65 -15.57 -2.08 -15.26
C ILE A 65 -15.21 -3.54 -15.51
N GLY A 66 -14.07 -4.01 -15.00
CA GLY A 66 -13.68 -5.42 -15.11
C GLY A 66 -14.58 -6.29 -14.23
N LEU A 67 -14.36 -6.22 -12.93
CA LEU A 67 -15.13 -6.92 -11.92
C LEU A 67 -15.99 -5.93 -11.15
N PHE A 68 -17.28 -6.22 -10.98
CA PHE A 68 -18.17 -5.44 -10.13
C PHE A 68 -18.95 -6.34 -9.20
N ALA A 69 -18.61 -6.31 -7.91
CA ALA A 69 -19.41 -6.94 -6.87
C ALA A 69 -20.19 -5.84 -6.14
N THR A 70 -21.52 -5.97 -6.06
CA THR A 70 -22.37 -4.97 -5.40
C THR A 70 -23.49 -5.57 -4.58
N GLY A 71 -23.72 -5.02 -3.39
CA GLY A 71 -24.74 -5.46 -2.45
C GLY A 71 -24.26 -6.58 -1.53
N GLY A 72 -24.81 -6.61 -0.31
CA GLY A 72 -24.45 -7.59 0.70
C GLY A 72 -24.59 -9.04 0.22
N GLY A 73 -23.57 -9.84 0.51
CA GLY A 73 -23.50 -11.26 0.13
C GLY A 73 -23.02 -11.51 -1.31
N SER A 74 -22.86 -10.48 -2.15
CA SER A 74 -22.29 -10.64 -3.48
C SER A 74 -20.78 -10.82 -3.41
N GLN A 75 -20.24 -11.75 -4.20
CA GLN A 75 -18.82 -12.08 -4.18
C GLN A 75 -18.25 -12.34 -5.58
N ILE A 76 -17.04 -11.87 -5.83
CA ILE A 76 -16.22 -12.34 -6.95
C ILE A 76 -14.90 -12.89 -6.38
N SER A 77 -14.56 -14.13 -6.70
CA SER A 77 -13.27 -14.72 -6.39
C SER A 77 -12.52 -15.05 -7.67
N ALA A 78 -11.23 -14.78 -7.72
CA ALA A 78 -10.42 -14.98 -8.92
C ALA A 78 -9.03 -15.54 -8.57
N THR A 79 -8.65 -16.64 -9.21
CA THR A 79 -7.27 -17.17 -9.19
C THR A 79 -6.71 -17.17 -10.60
N GLY A 80 -5.50 -16.64 -10.78
CA GLY A 80 -4.84 -16.60 -12.10
C GLY A 80 -5.50 -15.65 -13.12
N LEU A 81 -6.44 -14.79 -12.72
CA LEU A 81 -7.18 -13.96 -13.66
C LEU A 81 -6.27 -12.90 -14.32
N VAL A 82 -6.43 -12.68 -15.62
CA VAL A 82 -5.77 -11.57 -16.33
C VAL A 82 -6.81 -10.50 -16.66
N VAL A 83 -6.61 -9.27 -16.19
CA VAL A 83 -7.45 -8.11 -16.55
C VAL A 83 -6.60 -7.10 -17.32
N ASN A 84 -7.00 -6.81 -18.55
CA ASN A 84 -6.33 -5.83 -19.41
C ASN A 84 -7.37 -4.92 -20.09
N LEU A 85 -7.60 -3.74 -19.52
CA LEU A 85 -8.52 -2.74 -20.04
C LEU A 85 -7.75 -1.41 -20.23
N PRO A 86 -7.02 -1.24 -21.36
CA PRO A 86 -6.12 -0.12 -21.61
C PRO A 86 -6.83 1.17 -22.09
N GLY A 87 -8.13 1.29 -21.90
CA GLY A 87 -8.81 2.59 -22.05
C GLY A 87 -8.74 3.46 -20.81
N SER A 88 -9.16 4.71 -20.95
CA SER A 88 -9.20 5.71 -19.85
C SER A 88 -10.42 5.55 -18.94
N GLY A 89 -10.31 5.96 -17.68
CA GLY A 89 -11.47 6.01 -16.77
C GLY A 89 -12.03 4.63 -16.42
N ASN A 90 -11.21 3.59 -16.53
CA ASN A 90 -11.63 2.22 -16.27
C ASN A 90 -11.49 1.87 -14.78
N ILE A 91 -12.35 0.97 -14.30
CA ILE A 91 -12.24 0.37 -12.97
C ILE A 91 -11.98 -1.13 -13.11
N MET A 92 -10.83 -1.64 -12.68
CA MET A 92 -10.51 -3.05 -12.95
C MET A 92 -11.25 -4.00 -12.02
N ALA A 93 -11.39 -3.63 -10.74
CA ALA A 93 -12.23 -4.32 -9.79
C ALA A 93 -12.88 -3.32 -8.83
N GLU A 94 -14.20 -3.42 -8.69
CA GLU A 94 -15.00 -2.61 -7.78
C GLU A 94 -15.83 -3.49 -6.83
N ALA A 95 -15.58 -3.33 -5.52
CA ALA A 95 -16.44 -3.87 -4.47
C ALA A 95 -17.25 -2.74 -3.84
N ALA A 96 -18.58 -2.81 -3.95
CA ALA A 96 -19.50 -1.76 -3.51
C ALA A 96 -20.63 -2.30 -2.63
N ASN A 97 -21.21 -1.42 -1.79
CA ASN A 97 -22.42 -1.69 -1.01
C ASN A 97 -22.38 -2.99 -0.18
N GLY A 98 -21.25 -3.30 0.45
CA GLY A 98 -21.09 -4.48 1.31
C GLY A 98 -20.70 -5.77 0.58
N ALA A 99 -20.27 -5.66 -0.68
CA ALA A 99 -19.81 -6.80 -1.48
C ALA A 99 -18.32 -7.11 -1.27
N LEU A 100 -17.91 -8.30 -1.71
CA LEU A 100 -16.56 -8.82 -1.53
C LEU A 100 -15.90 -9.17 -2.88
N ILE A 101 -14.63 -8.83 -3.04
CA ILE A 101 -13.79 -9.36 -4.12
C ILE A 101 -12.53 -9.96 -3.51
N ASP A 102 -12.22 -11.20 -3.86
CA ASP A 102 -11.00 -11.90 -3.46
C ASP A 102 -10.17 -12.23 -4.70
N LEU A 103 -8.99 -11.63 -4.80
CA LEU A 103 -8.03 -11.82 -5.89
C LEU A 103 -6.84 -12.62 -5.36
N GLU A 104 -6.65 -13.81 -5.89
CA GLU A 104 -5.65 -14.77 -5.41
C GLU A 104 -4.50 -14.92 -6.40
N SER A 105 -3.52 -15.72 -5.98
CA SER A 105 -2.24 -15.90 -6.64
C SER A 105 -2.32 -16.02 -8.17
N GLY A 106 -1.37 -15.37 -8.84
CA GLY A 106 -1.27 -15.38 -10.31
C GLY A 106 -2.26 -14.45 -11.00
N THR A 107 -3.13 -13.76 -10.27
CA THR A 107 -3.95 -12.68 -10.84
C THR A 107 -3.05 -11.52 -11.25
N SER A 108 -3.24 -11.04 -12.48
CA SER A 108 -2.51 -9.90 -13.04
C SER A 108 -3.49 -8.88 -13.60
N ILE A 109 -3.32 -7.63 -13.20
CA ILE A 109 -4.15 -6.52 -13.63
C ILE A 109 -3.24 -5.48 -14.25
N SER A 110 -3.56 -5.12 -15.49
CA SER A 110 -2.82 -4.14 -16.26
C SER A 110 -3.71 -2.99 -16.69
N ILE A 111 -3.19 -1.78 -16.50
CA ILE A 111 -3.80 -0.55 -16.99
C ILE A 111 -2.83 0.11 -17.96
N GLN A 112 -3.32 0.64 -19.07
CA GLN A 112 -2.48 1.38 -20.00
C GLN A 112 -3.25 2.59 -20.46
N SER A 113 -2.60 3.75 -20.51
CA SER A 113 -3.09 4.98 -21.13
C SER A 113 -4.37 5.60 -20.54
N GLY A 114 -4.48 6.92 -20.61
CA GLY A 114 -5.66 7.65 -20.15
C GLY A 114 -5.68 7.96 -18.65
N GLY A 115 -6.39 9.02 -18.28
CA GLY A 115 -6.55 9.44 -16.88
C GLY A 115 -7.86 8.95 -16.25
N GLY A 116 -7.97 9.10 -14.92
CA GLY A 116 -9.18 8.81 -14.13
C GLY A 116 -9.46 7.33 -13.87
N SER A 117 -8.51 6.44 -14.11
CA SER A 117 -8.65 5.00 -13.88
C SER A 117 -8.46 4.64 -12.40
N GLN A 118 -9.11 3.55 -11.96
CA GLN A 118 -8.96 2.98 -10.63
C GLN A 118 -8.70 1.48 -10.77
N VAL A 119 -7.54 0.98 -10.34
CA VAL A 119 -7.29 -0.46 -10.51
C VAL A 119 -8.17 -1.26 -9.56
N LEU A 120 -8.00 -1.04 -8.27
CA LEU A 120 -8.86 -1.61 -7.24
C LEU A 120 -9.64 -0.49 -6.55
N LEU A 121 -10.96 -0.60 -6.51
CA LEU A 121 -11.84 0.31 -5.81
C LEU A 121 -12.73 -0.45 -4.83
N ALA A 122 -12.57 -0.18 -3.53
CA ALA A 122 -13.55 -0.61 -2.53
C ALA A 122 -14.28 0.63 -2.02
N THR A 123 -15.61 0.63 -2.10
CA THR A 123 -16.43 1.79 -1.74
C THR A 123 -17.66 1.40 -0.91
N GLY A 124 -17.90 2.15 0.16
CA GLY A 124 -19.01 1.92 1.09
C GLY A 124 -18.68 0.93 2.20
N THR A 125 -19.36 1.10 3.33
CA THR A 125 -19.20 0.27 4.52
C THR A 125 -19.34 -1.22 4.20
N SER A 126 -18.49 -2.03 4.81
CA SER A 126 -18.43 -3.49 4.65
C SER A 126 -18.00 -3.98 3.27
N SER A 127 -17.79 -3.10 2.29
CA SER A 127 -17.18 -3.50 1.02
C SER A 127 -15.70 -3.84 1.23
N ARG A 128 -15.23 -4.93 0.62
CA ARG A 128 -13.86 -5.37 0.79
C ARG A 128 -13.25 -5.93 -0.49
N ILE A 129 -11.99 -5.57 -0.73
CA ILE A 129 -11.13 -6.28 -1.68
C ILE A 129 -9.98 -6.93 -0.90
N THR A 130 -9.80 -8.25 -1.04
CA THR A 130 -8.59 -8.97 -0.62
C THR A 130 -7.78 -9.25 -1.86
N ALA A 131 -6.47 -8.99 -1.83
CA ALA A 131 -5.57 -9.36 -2.91
C ALA A 131 -4.31 -10.03 -2.36
N ASN A 132 -4.08 -11.29 -2.73
CA ASN A 132 -2.95 -12.09 -2.28
C ASN A 132 -2.11 -12.54 -3.48
N ASN A 133 -0.82 -12.21 -3.46
CA ASN A 133 0.15 -12.59 -4.47
C ASN A 133 -0.30 -12.21 -5.90
N ILE A 134 -0.75 -10.96 -6.05
CA ILE A 134 -1.19 -10.41 -7.34
C ILE A 134 -0.19 -9.39 -7.88
N THR A 135 -0.29 -9.12 -9.18
CA THR A 135 0.49 -8.07 -9.85
C THR A 135 -0.44 -7.01 -10.42
N ILE A 136 -0.25 -5.77 -10.00
CA ILE A 136 -0.84 -4.56 -10.59
C ILE A 136 0.26 -3.82 -11.33
N SER A 137 0.07 -3.57 -12.62
CA SER A 137 1.05 -2.84 -13.42
C SER A 137 0.42 -1.88 -14.42
N GLY A 138 1.12 -0.82 -14.79
CA GLY A 138 0.62 0.05 -15.86
C GLY A 138 1.30 1.39 -16.03
N SER A 139 0.93 2.05 -17.13
CA SER A 139 1.17 3.47 -17.34
C SER A 139 -0.19 4.17 -17.36
N THR A 140 -0.32 5.20 -16.55
CA THR A 140 -1.54 5.96 -16.36
C THR A 140 -1.37 7.36 -16.94
N GLY A 141 -2.46 8.09 -17.14
CA GLY A 141 -2.45 9.48 -17.56
C GLY A 141 -2.26 10.39 -16.36
N GLY A 142 -3.37 10.92 -15.85
CA GLY A 142 -3.40 11.70 -14.62
C GLY A 142 -4.70 11.52 -13.84
N GLY A 143 -4.62 11.76 -12.53
CA GLY A 143 -5.75 11.57 -11.61
C GLY A 143 -6.14 10.11 -11.38
N ASP A 144 -5.20 9.18 -11.61
CA ASP A 144 -5.42 7.75 -11.48
C ASP A 144 -5.13 7.25 -10.07
N PHE A 145 -5.84 6.19 -9.67
CA PHE A 145 -5.60 5.47 -8.43
C PHE A 145 -5.19 4.03 -8.73
N GLY A 146 -4.09 3.58 -8.15
CA GLY A 146 -3.76 2.16 -8.15
C GLY A 146 -4.77 1.41 -7.30
N VAL A 147 -4.70 1.61 -6.00
CA VAL A 147 -5.58 0.96 -5.03
C VAL A 147 -6.29 2.02 -4.22
N HIS A 148 -7.62 1.97 -4.18
CA HIS A 148 -8.44 3.01 -3.57
C HIS A 148 -9.51 2.40 -2.65
N SER A 149 -9.41 2.66 -1.35
CA SER A 149 -10.51 2.42 -0.40
C SER A 149 -11.15 3.74 0.04
N THR A 150 -12.48 3.80 0.03
CA THR A 150 -13.21 5.02 0.39
C THR A 150 -14.54 4.70 1.07
N LEU A 151 -15.13 5.70 1.74
CA LEU A 151 -16.45 5.64 2.37
C LEU A 151 -16.62 4.44 3.33
N GLY A 152 -15.64 4.20 4.20
CA GLY A 152 -15.68 3.12 5.20
C GLY A 152 -15.39 1.71 4.66
N ALA A 153 -14.97 1.57 3.39
CA ALA A 153 -14.55 0.30 2.82
C ALA A 153 -13.16 -0.15 3.31
N SER A 154 -12.75 -1.37 2.94
CA SER A 154 -11.45 -1.92 3.27
C SER A 154 -10.76 -2.58 2.07
N ILE A 155 -9.44 -2.44 1.96
CA ILE A 155 -8.62 -3.24 1.04
C ILE A 155 -7.45 -3.86 1.80
N ALA A 156 -7.15 -5.13 1.53
CA ALA A 156 -5.99 -5.83 2.06
C ALA A 156 -5.14 -6.37 0.90
N LEU A 157 -3.87 -5.99 0.87
CA LEU A 157 -2.86 -6.52 -0.05
C LEU A 157 -1.88 -7.39 0.74
N ALA A 158 -1.57 -8.58 0.23
CA ALA A 158 -0.57 -9.48 0.79
C ALA A 158 0.34 -9.98 -0.33
N ASP A 159 1.65 -9.91 -0.12
CA ASP A 159 2.69 -10.44 -1.01
C ASP A 159 2.52 -10.02 -2.48
N SER A 160 1.97 -8.82 -2.70
CA SER A 160 1.58 -8.33 -4.02
C SER A 160 2.57 -7.31 -4.55
N SER A 161 2.43 -6.95 -5.84
CA SER A 161 3.18 -5.86 -6.44
C SER A 161 2.26 -4.82 -7.07
N VAL A 162 2.58 -3.54 -6.87
CA VAL A 162 1.90 -2.39 -7.48
C VAL A 162 2.96 -1.55 -8.18
N THR A 163 3.02 -1.61 -9.51
CA THR A 163 4.01 -0.89 -10.31
C THR A 163 3.32 0.03 -11.31
N LEU A 164 3.24 1.31 -11.00
CA LEU A 164 2.52 2.28 -11.82
C LEU A 164 3.44 3.41 -12.25
N SER A 165 3.23 3.89 -13.47
CA SER A 165 3.92 5.06 -14.00
C SER A 165 2.93 6.09 -14.52
N SER A 166 3.24 7.39 -14.44
CA SER A 166 2.37 8.45 -14.95
C SER A 166 3.19 9.65 -15.45
N PRO A 167 3.07 10.03 -16.74
CA PRO A 167 3.62 11.28 -17.24
C PRO A 167 2.69 12.48 -16.98
N GLY A 168 1.41 12.26 -16.66
CA GLY A 168 0.38 13.31 -16.56
C GLY A 168 0.17 13.92 -15.18
N GLY A 169 0.83 13.38 -14.15
CA GLY A 169 0.72 13.86 -12.76
C GLY A 169 -0.62 13.53 -12.08
N GLY A 170 -0.69 13.72 -10.76
CA GLY A 170 -1.88 13.40 -9.96
C GLY A 170 -2.14 11.90 -9.76
N LEU A 171 -1.16 11.03 -10.05
CA LEU A 171 -1.21 9.61 -9.69
C LEU A 171 -1.10 9.46 -8.17
N THR A 172 -2.00 8.66 -7.60
CA THR A 172 -1.81 8.11 -6.26
C THR A 172 -1.77 6.58 -6.34
N GLY A 173 -0.63 6.00 -5.97
CA GLY A 173 -0.45 4.55 -6.05
C GLY A 173 -1.43 3.79 -5.17
N ILE A 174 -1.53 4.20 -3.91
CA ILE A 174 -2.44 3.67 -2.92
C ILE A 174 -3.11 4.83 -2.17
N LEU A 175 -4.43 4.82 -2.08
CA LEU A 175 -5.24 5.78 -1.36
C LEU A 175 -6.22 5.06 -0.44
N ALA A 176 -6.20 5.41 0.84
CA ALA A 176 -7.35 5.23 1.72
C ALA A 176 -7.86 6.62 2.10
N GLU A 177 -9.18 6.85 1.97
CA GLU A 177 -9.81 8.08 2.41
C GLU A 177 -11.22 7.89 2.99
N ASN A 178 -11.77 8.94 3.61
CA ASN A 178 -13.14 9.00 4.10
C ASN A 178 -13.50 7.86 5.07
N GLY A 179 -12.69 7.70 6.13
CA GLY A 179 -12.90 6.70 7.18
C GLY A 179 -12.69 5.24 6.74
N SER A 180 -12.07 5.01 5.58
CA SER A 180 -11.73 3.66 5.10
C SER A 180 -10.46 3.10 5.76
N SER A 181 -10.15 1.86 5.44
CA SER A 181 -8.92 1.19 5.86
C SER A 181 -8.19 0.54 4.69
N LEU A 182 -6.87 0.45 4.80
CA LEU A 182 -6.04 -0.29 3.86
C LEU A 182 -4.87 -0.94 4.59
N THR A 183 -4.63 -2.22 4.32
CA THR A 183 -3.44 -2.94 4.78
C THR A 183 -2.62 -3.44 3.58
N ALA A 184 -1.30 -3.37 3.68
CA ALA A 184 -0.39 -3.97 2.71
C ALA A 184 0.76 -4.67 3.43
N SER A 185 0.80 -6.00 3.35
CA SER A 185 1.84 -6.83 3.97
C SER A 185 2.71 -7.48 2.90
N GLY A 186 4.03 -7.47 3.07
CA GLY A 186 4.99 -8.05 2.11
C GLY A 186 4.90 -7.45 0.69
N THR A 187 4.22 -6.32 0.54
CA THR A 187 3.84 -5.77 -0.78
C THR A 187 4.92 -4.80 -1.29
N THR A 188 5.25 -4.90 -2.57
CA THR A 188 6.16 -3.96 -3.24
C THR A 188 5.37 -2.91 -4.01
N ILE A 189 5.60 -1.65 -3.69
CA ILE A 189 4.90 -0.50 -4.29
C ILE A 189 5.93 0.38 -4.98
N ASN A 190 5.91 0.41 -6.31
CA ASN A 190 6.85 1.16 -7.15
C ASN A 190 6.09 2.14 -8.02
N ILE A 191 6.18 3.42 -7.70
CA ILE A 191 5.47 4.48 -8.41
C ILE A 191 6.49 5.38 -9.11
N SER A 192 6.34 5.57 -10.41
CA SER A 192 7.20 6.45 -11.22
C SER A 192 6.38 7.52 -11.92
N ALA A 193 6.35 8.73 -11.36
CA ALA A 193 5.51 9.80 -11.90
C ALA A 193 6.05 11.19 -11.58
N SER A 194 5.80 12.16 -12.47
CA SER A 194 6.15 13.57 -12.28
C SER A 194 4.92 14.42 -11.94
N GLY A 195 5.08 15.43 -11.08
CA GLY A 195 4.01 16.39 -10.78
C GLY A 195 3.25 16.11 -9.49
N ASN A 196 3.95 16.13 -8.36
CA ASN A 196 3.38 16.06 -7.00
C ASN A 196 2.55 14.80 -6.71
N ASN A 197 3.04 13.65 -7.17
CA ASN A 197 2.37 12.36 -6.99
C ASN A 197 2.59 11.83 -5.56
N VAL A 198 1.74 10.87 -5.16
CA VAL A 198 1.88 10.19 -3.87
C VAL A 198 1.90 8.67 -4.05
N ALA A 199 2.87 7.96 -3.47
CA ALA A 199 2.88 6.51 -3.60
C ALA A 199 1.84 5.85 -2.70
N VAL A 200 1.78 6.27 -1.43
CA VAL A 200 0.78 5.81 -0.45
C VAL A 200 0.22 6.99 0.33
N LYS A 201 -1.10 7.15 0.33
CA LYS A 201 -1.82 8.22 1.02
C LYS A 201 -2.91 7.65 1.93
N SER A 202 -2.92 8.13 3.17
CA SER A 202 -4.05 8.01 4.10
C SER A 202 -4.63 9.40 4.32
N ALA A 203 -5.95 9.57 4.15
CA ALA A 203 -6.61 10.86 4.27
C ALA A 203 -7.99 10.82 4.94
N SER A 204 -8.46 11.96 5.46
CA SER A 204 -9.85 12.14 5.89
C SER A 204 -10.34 11.06 6.89
N GLY A 205 -9.59 10.87 7.97
CA GLY A 205 -9.92 9.91 9.03
C GLY A 205 -9.68 8.44 8.68
N SER A 206 -9.04 8.12 7.55
CA SER A 206 -8.72 6.74 7.18
C SER A 206 -7.52 6.18 7.94
N THR A 207 -7.26 4.89 7.73
CA THR A 207 -6.08 4.19 8.23
C THR A 207 -5.36 3.45 7.11
N VAL A 208 -4.04 3.59 7.04
CA VAL A 208 -3.18 2.77 6.18
C VAL A 208 -2.12 2.09 7.05
N GLN A 209 -1.95 0.77 6.90
CA GLN A 209 -0.96 0.00 7.63
C GLN A 209 -0.11 -0.82 6.66
N LEU A 210 1.18 -0.56 6.66
CA LEU A 210 2.17 -1.27 5.84
C LEU A 210 3.05 -2.14 6.74
N SER A 211 3.30 -3.39 6.36
CA SER A 211 4.22 -4.28 7.07
C SER A 211 5.11 -5.09 6.13
N GLY A 212 6.42 -5.01 6.30
CA GLY A 212 7.37 -5.59 5.34
C GLY A 212 7.28 -4.95 3.95
N GLY A 213 7.99 -5.54 2.98
CA GLY A 213 7.95 -5.06 1.59
C GLY A 213 8.66 -3.71 1.38
N SER A 214 8.20 -2.95 0.38
CA SER A 214 8.83 -1.67 0.02
C SER A 214 7.88 -0.67 -0.62
N VAL A 215 8.19 0.61 -0.45
CA VAL A 215 7.55 1.74 -1.13
C VAL A 215 8.63 2.60 -1.77
N THR A 216 8.66 2.62 -3.10
CA THR A 216 9.54 3.48 -3.88
C THR A 216 8.72 4.47 -4.70
N MET A 217 9.03 5.75 -4.52
CA MET A 217 8.50 6.84 -5.33
C MET A 217 9.63 7.48 -6.14
N THR A 218 9.51 7.49 -7.46
CA THR A 218 10.48 8.12 -8.35
C THR A 218 9.78 9.17 -9.20
N GLY A 219 10.31 10.38 -9.22
CA GLY A 219 9.78 11.46 -10.04
C GLY A 219 10.82 12.54 -10.30
N THR A 220 10.33 13.71 -10.67
CA THR A 220 11.19 14.86 -11.01
C THR A 220 11.27 15.85 -9.86
N SER A 221 10.12 16.25 -9.31
CA SER A 221 10.05 17.18 -8.18
C SER A 221 8.72 17.15 -7.45
N GLY A 222 8.79 17.27 -6.12
CA GLY A 222 7.61 17.42 -5.24
C GLY A 222 6.89 16.12 -4.90
N GLU A 223 7.50 14.97 -5.19
CA GLU A 223 6.88 13.67 -4.94
C GLU A 223 6.89 13.29 -3.45
N THR A 224 5.88 12.53 -3.03
CA THR A 224 5.79 12.01 -1.66
C THR A 224 5.64 10.50 -1.68
N ALA A 225 6.52 9.76 -0.98
CA ALA A 225 6.34 8.31 -0.87
C ALA A 225 5.17 7.96 0.07
N LEU A 226 5.17 8.47 1.31
CA LEU A 226 4.09 8.25 2.27
C LEU A 226 3.42 9.58 2.68
N MET A 227 2.09 9.63 2.69
CA MET A 227 1.35 10.82 3.14
C MET A 227 0.26 10.46 4.15
N ALA A 228 0.26 11.13 5.29
CA ALA A 228 -0.83 11.12 6.26
C ALA A 228 -1.45 12.52 6.34
N GLN A 229 -2.71 12.66 5.91
CA GLN A 229 -3.42 13.94 5.84
C GLN A 229 -4.73 13.88 6.63
N GLY A 230 -4.72 14.33 7.90
CA GLY A 230 -5.89 14.20 8.78
C GLY A 230 -6.32 12.74 9.00
N ALA A 231 -5.36 11.82 8.98
CA ALA A 231 -5.55 10.38 9.00
C ALA A 231 -4.32 9.68 9.60
N ALA A 232 -4.37 8.36 9.75
CA ALA A 232 -3.27 7.57 10.30
C ALA A 232 -2.58 6.73 9.22
N LEU A 233 -1.25 6.70 9.25
CA LEU A 233 -0.42 5.84 8.42
C LEU A 233 0.67 5.18 9.28
N SER A 234 0.79 3.85 9.24
CA SER A 234 1.92 3.15 9.85
C SER A 234 2.71 2.34 8.83
N ALA A 235 4.02 2.27 9.02
CA ALA A 235 4.91 1.41 8.26
C ALA A 235 5.86 0.67 9.20
N ASN A 236 5.74 -0.65 9.26
CA ASN A 236 6.60 -1.51 10.08
C ASN A 236 7.47 -2.39 9.18
N ASP A 237 8.80 -2.31 9.33
CA ASP A 237 9.76 -3.10 8.56
C ASP A 237 9.68 -2.88 7.03
N VAL A 238 9.30 -1.67 6.62
CA VAL A 238 9.15 -1.27 5.22
C VAL A 238 10.38 -0.49 4.76
N ALA A 239 10.92 -0.85 3.59
CA ALA A 239 11.90 -0.01 2.91
C ALA A 239 11.19 1.12 2.16
N ILE A 240 11.43 2.37 2.56
CA ILE A 240 10.80 3.57 1.99
C ILE A 240 11.86 4.38 1.24
N GLY A 241 11.60 4.68 -0.02
CA GLY A 241 12.49 5.45 -0.87
C GLY A 241 11.74 6.53 -1.66
N VAL A 242 12.33 7.72 -1.72
CA VAL A 242 11.93 8.75 -2.68
C VAL A 242 13.14 9.25 -3.48
N THR A 243 12.94 9.41 -4.79
CA THR A 243 13.93 9.98 -5.71
C THR A 243 13.26 11.07 -6.54
N GLY A 244 13.76 12.29 -6.46
CA GLY A 244 13.20 13.48 -7.10
C GLY A 244 13.67 14.73 -6.36
N GLY A 245 13.64 15.92 -6.95
CA GLY A 245 13.92 17.17 -6.23
C GLY A 245 12.80 17.56 -5.28
N GLN A 246 13.08 18.32 -4.20
CA GLN A 246 12.05 18.85 -3.29
C GLN A 246 11.02 17.81 -2.82
N SER A 247 11.44 16.55 -2.70
CA SER A 247 10.57 15.41 -2.46
C SER A 247 10.65 14.96 -1.00
N SER A 248 9.65 14.22 -0.53
CA SER A 248 9.60 13.73 0.85
C SER A 248 9.36 12.23 0.92
N ALA A 249 10.16 11.49 1.70
CA ALA A 249 9.86 10.07 1.93
C ALA A 249 8.61 9.90 2.81
N GLY A 250 8.31 10.86 3.69
CA GLY A 250 7.03 10.94 4.37
C GLY A 250 6.56 12.37 4.63
N THR A 251 5.26 12.62 4.45
CA THR A 251 4.60 13.90 4.74
C THR A 251 3.46 13.69 5.74
N VAL A 252 3.43 14.48 6.82
CA VAL A 252 2.36 14.47 7.82
C VAL A 252 1.73 15.85 7.91
N GLN A 253 0.43 15.96 7.68
CA GLN A 253 -0.27 17.25 7.71
C GLN A 253 -1.74 17.16 8.10
N ASN A 254 -2.33 18.31 8.39
CA ASN A 254 -3.76 18.49 8.68
C ASN A 254 -4.29 17.53 9.77
N GLY A 255 -3.50 17.27 10.81
CA GLY A 255 -3.90 16.36 11.89
C GLY A 255 -3.53 14.90 11.61
N GLY A 256 -2.63 14.70 10.65
CA GLY A 256 -2.12 13.39 10.31
C GLY A 256 -1.25 12.80 11.42
N THR A 257 -1.22 11.48 11.46
CA THR A 257 -0.31 10.71 12.30
C THR A 257 0.44 9.70 11.45
N MET A 258 1.76 9.63 11.64
CA MET A 258 2.62 8.67 10.96
C MET A 258 3.51 7.96 11.98
N SER A 259 3.53 6.63 11.93
CA SER A 259 4.41 5.79 12.75
C SER A 259 5.26 4.89 11.88
N ILE A 260 6.58 5.01 12.00
CA ILE A 260 7.55 4.18 11.28
C ILE A 260 8.35 3.38 12.30
N SER A 261 8.36 2.05 12.20
CA SER A 261 9.14 1.16 13.07
C SER A 261 9.95 0.18 12.21
N GLY A 262 11.25 0.07 12.47
CA GLY A 262 12.13 -0.76 11.64
C GLY A 262 12.28 -0.24 10.20
N GLY A 263 12.73 -1.11 9.30
CA GLY A 263 12.93 -0.80 7.88
C GLY A 263 14.01 0.27 7.59
N SER A 264 13.91 0.90 6.42
CA SER A 264 14.85 1.95 5.97
C SER A 264 14.11 3.12 5.34
N VAL A 265 14.68 4.32 5.43
CA VAL A 265 14.14 5.52 4.77
C VAL A 265 15.25 6.18 3.98
N SER A 266 15.00 6.44 2.70
CA SER A 266 15.93 7.15 1.81
C SER A 266 15.21 8.25 1.06
N ALA A 267 15.85 9.41 0.95
CA ALA A 267 15.39 10.53 0.14
C ALA A 267 16.59 11.04 -0.65
N THR A 268 16.47 11.04 -1.98
CA THR A 268 17.55 11.43 -2.88
C THR A 268 17.05 12.46 -3.88
N GLY A 269 17.91 13.41 -4.24
CA GLY A 269 17.58 14.58 -5.05
C GLY A 269 17.76 15.90 -4.29
N SER A 270 17.93 16.99 -5.04
CA SER A 270 18.20 18.30 -4.46
C SER A 270 17.03 18.78 -3.58
N GLY A 271 17.32 19.08 -2.31
CA GLY A 271 16.36 19.59 -1.33
C GLY A 271 15.27 18.61 -0.91
N SER A 272 15.46 17.32 -1.22
CA SER A 272 14.59 16.25 -0.73
C SER A 272 14.88 15.92 0.72
N VAL A 273 13.84 15.54 1.45
CA VAL A 273 13.88 15.29 2.89
C VAL A 273 13.33 13.90 3.21
N GLY A 274 13.81 13.32 4.31
CA GLY A 274 13.24 12.07 4.81
C GLY A 274 11.79 12.27 5.24
N PHE A 275 11.54 13.22 6.14
CA PHE A 275 10.18 13.50 6.61
C PHE A 275 9.90 15.00 6.64
N PHE A 276 8.69 15.37 6.24
CA PHE A 276 8.15 16.71 6.29
C PHE A 276 6.87 16.73 7.13
N VAL A 277 6.86 17.50 8.21
CA VAL A 277 5.68 17.67 9.06
C VAL A 277 5.18 19.09 8.88
N ASN A 278 3.96 19.24 8.36
CA ASN A 278 3.38 20.53 8.00
C ASN A 278 2.00 20.70 8.63
N GLY A 279 1.86 21.63 9.58
CA GLY A 279 0.62 21.87 10.31
C GLY A 279 0.03 23.24 10.05
N SER A 280 -1.30 23.32 9.94
CA SER A 280 -2.01 24.56 10.20
C SER A 280 -2.02 24.84 11.70
N ALA A 281 -1.99 26.11 12.09
CA ALA A 281 -2.03 26.50 13.50
C ALA A 281 -3.20 25.83 14.23
N GLY A 282 -2.93 25.23 15.39
CA GLY A 282 -3.93 24.55 16.21
C GLY A 282 -4.23 23.09 15.85
N VAL A 283 -3.57 22.52 14.82
CA VAL A 283 -3.74 21.11 14.44
C VAL A 283 -2.45 20.34 14.70
N ALA A 284 -2.48 19.41 15.66
CA ALA A 284 -1.31 18.61 16.01
C ALA A 284 -1.06 17.53 14.96
N ASN A 285 0.14 17.51 14.39
CA ASN A 285 0.65 16.40 13.60
C ASN A 285 1.60 15.55 14.46
N SER A 286 1.61 14.23 14.26
CA SER A 286 2.52 13.34 14.99
C SER A 286 3.32 12.48 14.04
N LEU A 287 4.65 12.52 14.17
CA LEU A 287 5.57 11.56 13.57
C LEU A 287 6.30 10.81 14.69
N THR A 288 6.20 9.48 14.68
CA THR A 288 6.97 8.61 15.59
C THR A 288 7.86 7.70 14.76
N ARG A 289 9.17 7.71 15.04
CA ARG A 289 10.12 6.74 14.48
C ARG A 289 10.70 5.86 15.60
N GLN A 290 10.43 4.57 15.54
CA GLN A 290 10.98 3.58 16.48
C GLN A 290 12.21 2.91 15.85
N TYR A 291 13.31 2.87 16.60
CA TYR A 291 14.52 2.15 16.24
C TYR A 291 14.74 1.05 17.26
N ASP A 292 14.82 -0.19 16.80
CA ASP A 292 15.29 -1.27 17.65
C ASP A 292 16.81 -1.19 17.70
N ARG A 293 17.33 -0.71 18.83
CA ARG A 293 18.72 -1.01 19.20
C ARG A 293 18.71 -2.38 19.88
N GLU A 294 19.07 -3.43 19.14
CA GLU A 294 19.62 -4.62 19.77
C GLU A 294 20.91 -4.20 20.50
N PHE A 295 20.77 -3.95 21.81
CA PHE A 295 21.91 -3.80 22.68
C PHE A 295 22.47 -5.20 22.92
N ASN A 296 23.30 -5.69 22.00
CA ASN A 296 24.07 -6.90 22.22
C ASN A 296 25.09 -6.56 23.32
N GLY A 297 24.75 -6.90 24.56
CA GLY A 297 25.47 -6.53 25.80
C GLY A 297 26.87 -7.15 25.96
N GLY A 298 27.63 -7.27 24.88
CA GLY A 298 29.06 -7.54 24.94
C GLY A 298 29.80 -6.26 25.30
N LEU A 299 30.35 -6.21 26.51
CA LEU A 299 31.35 -5.22 26.90
C LEU A 299 32.41 -5.09 25.78
N LEU A 300 32.63 -3.86 25.30
CA LEU A 300 33.68 -3.56 24.33
C LEU A 300 35.02 -4.14 24.83
N PRO A 301 35.84 -4.80 23.96
CA PRO A 301 37.12 -5.40 24.36
C PRO A 301 38.12 -4.43 25.01
N ARG A 302 37.89 -3.12 24.91
CA ARG A 302 38.69 -2.09 25.58
C ARG A 302 38.39 -1.97 27.08
N ALA A 303 37.15 -2.18 27.53
CA ALA A 303 36.79 -2.06 28.95
C ALA A 303 37.28 -3.25 29.80
N ARG A 304 37.54 -4.40 29.16
CA ARG A 304 38.03 -5.60 29.87
C ARG A 304 39.50 -5.52 30.29
N ARG A 305 40.32 -4.71 29.60
CA ARG A 305 41.76 -4.60 29.87
C ARG A 305 42.12 -3.61 30.98
N GLU A 306 41.25 -2.67 31.33
CA GLU A 306 41.57 -1.65 32.36
C GLU A 306 41.21 -2.07 33.79
N CYS A 307 40.42 -3.14 33.98
CA CYS A 307 40.13 -3.67 35.33
C CYS A 307 41.07 -4.81 35.78
N GLU A 308 41.87 -5.40 34.88
CA GLU A 308 42.74 -6.54 35.20
C GLU A 308 44.16 -6.12 35.66
N HIS A 309 44.52 -4.84 35.50
CA HIS A 309 45.86 -4.34 35.83
C HIS A 309 45.98 -3.55 37.15
N GLN A 310 44.91 -3.46 37.94
CA GLN A 310 44.95 -2.87 39.29
C GLN A 310 44.29 -3.80 40.31
N VAL A 311 44.88 -4.97 40.50
CA VAL A 311 44.64 -5.79 41.70
C VAL A 311 45.87 -5.68 42.58
N ASP A 312 45.91 -4.63 43.39
CA ASP A 312 46.79 -4.58 44.55
C ASP A 312 45.91 -4.53 45.81
N TRP A 313 46.16 -5.49 46.69
CA TRP A 313 45.33 -5.79 47.86
C TRP A 313 45.51 -4.71 48.92
N HIS A 314 44.56 -3.77 49.03
CA HIS A 314 44.08 -3.16 50.29
C HIS A 314 43.30 -1.85 50.04
N ASP A 315 42.12 -1.87 49.42
CA ASP A 315 41.12 -0.81 49.66
C ASP A 315 39.71 -1.18 49.17
N ARG A 316 38.82 -1.63 50.07
CA ARG A 316 37.42 -1.90 49.73
C ARG A 316 36.61 -0.64 49.39
N ARG A 317 37.11 0.58 49.66
CA ARG A 317 36.38 1.82 49.37
C ARG A 317 36.59 2.34 47.94
N ARG A 318 37.54 1.79 47.16
CA ARG A 318 37.71 2.12 45.74
C ARG A 318 36.87 1.25 44.79
N GLN A 319 36.54 0.02 45.17
CA GLN A 319 35.63 -0.84 44.38
C GLN A 319 34.22 -0.24 44.24
N GLN A 320 33.73 0.46 45.25
CA GLN A 320 32.43 1.15 45.16
C GLN A 320 32.46 2.45 44.34
N ARG A 321 33.62 3.11 44.17
CA ARG A 321 33.70 4.32 43.32
C ARG A 321 33.67 4.00 41.82
N CYS A 322 34.25 2.88 41.39
CA CYS A 322 34.16 2.46 39.98
C CYS A 322 32.73 2.06 39.56
N ALA A 323 31.91 1.57 40.50
CA ALA A 323 30.49 1.28 40.24
C ALA A 323 29.61 2.53 40.21
N VAL A 324 29.97 3.57 40.97
CA VAL A 324 29.14 4.79 41.11
C VAL A 324 29.50 5.87 40.08
N GLU A 325 30.78 6.02 39.70
CA GLU A 325 31.19 7.05 38.71
C GLU A 325 30.84 6.66 37.26
N HIS A 326 30.65 5.36 36.94
CA HIS A 326 30.18 4.94 35.62
C HIS A 326 28.65 4.76 35.52
N ALA A 327 27.93 4.61 36.64
CA ALA A 327 26.47 4.70 36.64
C ALA A 327 25.98 6.14 36.34
N GLY A 328 26.82 7.15 36.57
CA GLY A 328 26.55 8.56 36.24
C GLY A 328 26.80 8.98 34.79
N ALA A 329 27.38 8.11 33.95
CA ALA A 329 27.79 8.45 32.57
C ALA A 329 27.08 7.64 31.46
N VAL A 330 26.17 6.74 31.81
CA VAL A 330 25.34 6.00 30.83
C VAL A 330 23.87 6.07 31.23
N GLY A 331 23.38 7.30 31.38
CA GLY A 331 21.96 7.63 31.46
C GLY A 331 21.48 8.26 30.16
N HIS A 332 21.57 7.56 29.02
CA HIS A 332 20.85 8.00 27.83
C HIS A 332 19.37 7.70 28.06
N TYR A 333 18.67 8.73 28.54
CA TYR A 333 17.22 8.80 28.52
C TYR A 333 16.75 8.44 27.10
N ILE A 334 16.06 7.31 26.93
CA ILE A 334 15.27 7.07 25.72
C ILE A 334 14.07 8.00 25.86
N ARG A 335 14.18 9.22 25.33
CA ARG A 335 12.98 9.96 24.97
C ARG A 335 12.35 9.19 23.82
N ARG A 336 11.15 8.66 24.03
CA ARG A 336 10.16 8.59 22.95
C ARG A 336 10.06 10.02 22.40
N GLY A 337 10.74 10.27 21.29
CA GLY A 337 10.68 11.55 20.61
C GLY A 337 9.38 11.57 19.82
N THR A 338 8.27 11.92 20.47
CA THR A 338 7.16 12.51 19.72
C THR A 338 7.65 13.89 19.31
N ILE A 339 7.86 14.11 18.01
CA ILE A 339 8.08 15.45 17.49
C ILE A 339 6.72 16.13 17.51
N TYR A 340 6.47 16.94 18.55
CA TYR A 340 5.41 17.93 18.53
C TYR A 340 5.99 19.20 17.88
N THR A 341 5.40 19.62 16.77
CA THR A 341 5.59 20.95 16.19
C THR A 341 4.26 21.67 16.20
#